data_AF-A0A535KA83-F1
#
_entry.id   AF-A0A535KA83-F1
#
_cell.length_a   1.000
_cell.length_b   1.000
_cell.length_c   1.000
_cell.angle_alpha   90.00
_cell.angle_beta   90.00
_cell.angle_gamma   90.00
#
_symmetry.space_group_name_H-M   'P 1'
#
loop_
_entity.id
_entity.type
_entity.pdbx_description
1 polymer ?
#
loop_
_entity_poly.entity_id
_entity_poly.type
_entity_poly.pdbx_seq_one_letter_code
_entity_poly.pdbx_strand_id
1 'polypeptide(L)'
;MARYVEVLFRYWVRFTIVLIIAPLALGGASVVVFRTYQATASVWVESPDTFGQSVTLSGWNTYLTPAQNQADTLQQLITTLSFDNEVGDRLVANGVVGSRDQRNGIVQSIPTGMKVTPGGSHLITITFSDASQTAAVGVIQAA
;
A
#
# COMPACT_ATOMS: atom_id res chain seq x y z
N MET A 1 29.21 -12.45 -44.32
CA MET A 1 28.07 -12.71 -43.40
C MET A 1 28.09 -14.12 -42.80
N ALA A 2 28.46 -15.17 -43.55
CA ALA A 2 28.50 -16.56 -43.05
C ALA A 2 29.34 -16.78 -41.76
N ARG A 3 30.47 -16.07 -41.60
CA ARG A 3 31.32 -16.18 -40.40
C ARG A 3 30.64 -15.80 -39.09
N TYR A 4 29.65 -14.91 -39.09
CA TYR A 4 28.94 -14.53 -37.87
C TYR A 4 27.96 -15.62 -37.42
N VAL A 5 27.33 -16.30 -38.39
CA VAL A 5 26.43 -17.44 -38.13
C VAL A 5 27.22 -18.61 -37.57
N GLU A 6 28.43 -18.84 -38.07
CA GLU A 6 29.32 -19.90 -37.58
C GLU A 6 29.77 -19.67 -36.13
N VAL A 7 30.07 -18.42 -35.75
CA VAL A 7 30.38 -18.05 -34.37
C VAL A 7 29.16 -18.24 -33.46
N LEU A 8 27.96 -17.92 -33.94
CA LEU A 8 26.71 -18.15 -33.20
C LEU A 8 26.49 -19.64 -32.90
N PHE A 9 26.66 -20.53 -33.89
CA PHE A 9 26.50 -21.98 -33.68
C PHE A 9 27.63 -22.58 -32.83
N ARG A 10 28.87 -22.10 -32.99
CA ARG A 10 30.01 -22.56 -32.17
C ARG A 10 29.86 -22.24 -30.69
N TYR A 11 29.21 -21.12 -30.37
CA TYR A 11 28.93 -20.69 -28.99
C TYR A 11 27.45 -20.69 -28.64
N TRP A 12 26.64 -21.50 -29.34
CA TRP A 12 25.18 -21.59 -29.19
C TRP A 12 24.78 -21.64 -27.71
N VAL A 13 25.46 -22.46 -26.90
CA VAL A 13 25.09 -22.68 -25.49
C VAL A 13 25.26 -21.39 -24.67
N ARG A 14 26.35 -20.64 -24.90
CA ARG A 14 26.60 -19.38 -24.19
C ARG A 14 25.60 -18.31 -24.61
N PHE A 15 25.27 -18.27 -25.91
CA PHE A 15 24.22 -17.39 -26.41
C PHE A 15 22.85 -17.73 -25.83
N THR A 16 22.47 -19.01 -25.78
CA THR A 16 21.24 -19.47 -25.14
C THR A 16 21.20 -19.11 -23.66
N ILE A 17 22.32 -19.26 -22.93
CA ILE A 17 22.38 -18.89 -21.51
C ILE A 17 22.13 -17.38 -21.34
N VAL A 18 22.82 -16.53 -22.09
CA VAL A 18 22.73 -15.07 -21.92
C VAL A 18 21.40 -14.51 -22.43
N LEU A 19 20.88 -15.02 -23.54
CA LEU A 19 19.66 -14.48 -24.16
C LEU A 19 18.37 -15.08 -23.63
N ILE A 20 18.40 -16.33 -23.15
CA ILE A 20 17.17 -17.05 -22.76
C ILE A 20 17.20 -17.34 -21.27
N ILE A 21 18.23 -18.05 -20.78
CA ILE A 21 18.24 -18.53 -19.40
C ILE A 21 18.38 -17.37 -18.41
N ALA A 22 19.29 -16.43 -18.65
CA ALA A 22 19.50 -15.31 -17.74
C ALA A 22 18.26 -14.39 -17.63
N PRO A 23 17.60 -13.96 -18.73
CA PRO A 23 16.36 -13.19 -18.63
C PRO A 23 15.21 -13.97 -17.98
N LEU A 24 15.08 -15.27 -18.26
CA LEU A 24 14.06 -16.11 -17.60
C LEU A 24 14.31 -16.23 -16.10
N ALA A 25 15.55 -16.45 -15.68
CA ALA A 25 15.90 -16.55 -14.27
C ALA A 25 15.69 -15.21 -13.54
N LEU A 26 16.12 -14.10 -14.14
CA LEU A 26 15.91 -12.76 -13.59
C LEU A 26 14.42 -12.38 -13.54
N GLY A 27 13.68 -12.66 -14.60
CA GLY A 27 12.24 -12.43 -14.67
C GLY A 27 11.45 -13.31 -13.69
N GLY A 28 11.85 -14.56 -13.51
CA GLY A 28 11.27 -15.44 -12.50
C GLY A 28 11.55 -14.97 -11.07
N ALA A 29 12.80 -14.58 -10.80
CA ALA A 29 13.21 -14.08 -9.49
C ALA A 29 12.50 -12.77 -9.12
N SER A 30 12.32 -11.85 -10.07
CA SER A 30 11.66 -10.57 -9.80
C SER A 30 10.21 -10.74 -9.34
N VAL A 31 9.47 -11.70 -9.91
CA VAL A 31 8.07 -11.99 -9.51
C VAL A 31 7.98 -12.54 -8.08
N VAL A 32 9.03 -13.18 -7.57
CA VAL A 32 9.05 -13.70 -6.18
C VAL A 32 9.54 -12.64 -5.19
N VAL A 33 10.57 -11.89 -5.56
CA VAL A 33 11.21 -10.90 -4.67
C VAL A 33 10.37 -9.64 -4.52
N PHE A 34 9.71 -9.18 -5.58
CA PHE A 34 8.93 -7.93 -5.57
C PHE A 34 7.43 -8.16 -5.38
N ARG A 35 7.05 -9.15 -4.57
CA ARG A 35 5.65 -9.34 -4.21
C ARG A 35 5.19 -8.24 -3.27
N THR A 36 4.25 -7.44 -3.74
CA THR A 36 3.57 -6.42 -2.95
C THR A 36 2.11 -6.83 -2.79
N TYR A 37 1.66 -6.95 -1.55
CA TYR A 37 0.27 -7.19 -1.20
C TYR A 37 -0.40 -5.85 -0.92
N GLN A 38 -1.59 -5.66 -1.46
CA GLN A 38 -2.40 -4.47 -1.22
C GLN A 38 -3.67 -4.87 -0.48
N ALA A 39 -3.90 -4.26 0.67
CA ALA A 39 -5.17 -4.30 1.38
C ALA A 39 -5.97 -3.03 1.05
N THR A 40 -7.29 -3.16 1.02
CA THR A 40 -8.20 -2.05 0.72
C THR A 40 -9.41 -2.11 1.66
N ALA A 41 -9.78 -0.97 2.25
CA ALA A 41 -11.03 -0.76 2.96
C ALA A 41 -11.80 0.39 2.33
N SER A 42 -13.11 0.22 2.19
CA SER A 42 -14.00 1.26 1.68
C SER A 42 -14.96 1.68 2.78
N VAL A 43 -14.97 2.98 3.10
CA VAL A 43 -15.77 3.57 4.18
C VAL A 43 -16.80 4.50 3.57
N TRP A 44 -18.06 4.33 3.95
CA TRP A 44 -19.13 5.25 3.58
C TRP A 44 -19.15 6.44 4.55
N VAL A 45 -19.20 7.65 4.02
CA VAL A 45 -19.15 8.91 4.77
C VAL A 45 -20.38 9.74 4.42
N GLU A 46 -21.11 10.13 5.46
CA GLU A 46 -22.33 10.90 5.34
C GLU A 46 -22.12 12.35 5.83
N SER A 47 -22.88 13.31 5.30
CA SER A 47 -22.75 14.69 5.75
C SER A 47 -23.41 14.86 7.12
N PRO A 48 -22.84 15.70 8.01
CA PRO A 48 -23.42 15.98 9.33
C PRO A 48 -24.87 16.47 9.25
N ASP A 49 -25.20 17.15 8.16
CA ASP A 49 -26.53 17.73 7.87
C ASP A 49 -27.63 16.66 7.85
N THR A 50 -27.30 15.41 7.49
CA THR A 50 -28.25 14.27 7.46
C THR A 50 -28.71 13.84 8.85
N PHE A 51 -27.94 14.15 9.91
CA PHE A 51 -28.26 13.80 11.29
C PHE A 51 -29.09 14.87 12.01
N GLY A 52 -29.58 15.90 11.30
CA GLY A 52 -30.52 16.90 11.82
C GLY A 52 -29.95 17.85 12.88
N GLN A 53 -28.64 17.80 13.14
CA GLN A 53 -27.93 18.79 13.93
C GLN A 53 -27.04 19.60 13.00
N SER A 54 -27.17 20.93 13.05
CA SER A 54 -26.26 21.88 12.40
C SER A 54 -24.92 21.86 13.12
N VAL A 55 -24.20 20.74 13.06
CA VAL A 55 -22.86 20.60 13.62
C VAL A 55 -21.93 21.29 12.64
N THR A 56 -21.57 22.54 12.93
CA THR A 56 -20.42 23.18 12.31
C THR A 56 -19.17 22.47 12.84
N LEU A 57 -18.82 21.33 12.24
CA LEU A 57 -17.56 20.66 12.49
C LEU A 57 -16.44 21.62 12.07
N SER A 58 -15.58 21.98 13.02
CA SER A 58 -14.41 22.80 12.75
C SER A 58 -13.56 22.13 11.66
N GLY A 59 -13.36 22.81 10.52
CA GLY A 59 -12.63 22.28 9.37
C GLY A 59 -13.48 21.64 8.28
N TRP A 60 -14.81 21.56 8.45
CA TRP A 60 -15.71 21.05 7.41
C TRP A 60 -15.97 22.12 6.34
N ASN A 61 -15.58 21.83 5.10
CA ASN A 61 -15.81 22.71 3.96
C ASN A 61 -17.11 22.31 3.24
N THR A 62 -18.12 23.18 3.28
CA THR A 62 -19.43 22.97 2.64
C THR A 62 -19.36 22.93 1.11
N TYR A 63 -18.27 23.40 0.50
CA TYR A 63 -18.05 23.34 -0.94
C TYR A 63 -17.40 22.03 -1.40
N LEU A 64 -16.99 21.15 -0.47
CA LEU A 64 -16.40 19.84 -0.76
C LEU A 64 -17.40 18.72 -0.47
N THR A 65 -17.24 17.58 -1.14
CA THR A 65 -18.04 16.40 -0.83
C THR A 65 -17.71 15.87 0.57
N PRO A 66 -18.64 15.16 1.24
CA PRO A 66 -18.34 14.51 2.52
C PRO A 66 -17.11 13.61 2.46
N ALA A 67 -16.97 12.85 1.37
CA ALA A 67 -15.80 12.02 1.14
C ALA A 67 -14.49 12.84 1.03
N GLN A 68 -14.50 14.00 0.38
CA GLN A 68 -13.31 14.85 0.26
C GLN A 68 -12.90 15.45 1.61
N ASN A 69 -13.84 16.02 2.36
CA ASN A 69 -13.55 16.59 3.69
C ASN A 69 -12.93 15.56 4.65
N GLN A 70 -13.52 14.36 4.68
CA GLN A 70 -13.04 13.30 5.55
C GLN A 70 -11.73 12.69 5.02
N ALA A 71 -11.53 12.60 3.71
CA ALA A 71 -10.27 12.15 3.13
C ALA A 71 -9.12 13.11 3.48
N ASP A 72 -9.32 14.42 3.40
CA ASP A 72 -8.31 15.42 3.78
C ASP A 72 -7.93 15.32 5.25
N THR A 73 -8.92 15.12 6.13
CA THR A 73 -8.69 14.93 7.57
C THR A 73 -7.89 13.66 7.84
N LEU A 74 -8.26 12.54 7.20
CA LEU A 74 -7.53 11.29 7.32
C LEU A 74 -6.12 11.40 6.74
N GLN A 75 -5.95 12.09 5.61
CA GLN A 75 -4.64 12.35 4.99
C GLN A 75 -3.71 13.11 5.94
N GLN A 76 -4.24 14.06 6.71
CA GLN A 76 -3.46 14.74 7.75
C GLN A 76 -3.13 13.79 8.90
N LEU A 77 -4.11 13.01 9.38
CA LEU A 77 -3.91 12.08 10.49
C LEU A 77 -2.82 11.03 10.19
N ILE A 78 -2.84 10.43 9.00
CA ILE A 78 -1.86 9.39 8.61
C ILE A 78 -0.42 9.93 8.48
N THR A 79 -0.23 11.25 8.42
CA THR A 79 1.11 11.85 8.40
C THR A 79 1.67 12.09 9.80
N THR A 80 0.91 11.80 10.84
CA THR A 80 1.32 12.03 12.24
C THR A 80 2.03 10.83 12.85
N LEU A 81 3.08 11.10 13.64
CA LEU A 81 3.77 10.07 14.42
C LEU A 81 2.87 9.39 15.46
N SER A 82 1.84 10.08 15.94
CA SER A 82 0.85 9.51 16.86
C SER A 82 0.03 8.40 16.20
N PHE A 83 -0.40 8.62 14.95
CA PHE A 83 -1.12 7.60 14.19
C PHE A 83 -0.25 6.36 13.96
N ASP A 84 0.97 6.57 13.49
CA ASP A 84 1.97 5.52 13.27
C ASP A 84 2.22 4.66 14.51
N ASN A 85 2.36 5.30 15.68
CA ASN A 85 2.56 4.60 16.94
C ASN A 85 1.32 3.83 17.41
N GLU A 86 0.14 4.45 17.32
CA GLU A 86 -1.13 3.81 17.70
C GLU A 86 -1.41 2.57 16.85
N VAL A 87 -1.22 2.66 15.53
CA VAL A 87 -1.34 1.50 14.63
C VAL A 87 -0.32 0.44 15.00
N GLY A 88 0.94 0.81 15.21
CA GLY A 88 2.00 -0.11 15.63
C GLY A 88 1.67 -0.85 16.93
N ASP A 89 1.07 -0.16 17.91
CA ASP A 89 0.70 -0.73 19.20
C ASP A 89 -0.50 -1.67 19.08
N ARG A 90 -1.50 -1.32 18.26
CA ARG A 90 -2.63 -2.20 17.93
C ARG A 90 -2.21 -3.46 17.18
N LEU A 91 -1.23 -3.37 16.28
CA LEU A 91 -0.68 -4.52 15.58
C LEU A 91 -0.04 -5.53 16.54
N VAL A 92 0.68 -5.03 17.55
CA VAL A 92 1.26 -5.89 18.60
C VAL A 92 0.15 -6.48 19.48
N ALA A 93 -0.82 -5.67 19.89
CA ALA A 93 -1.95 -6.12 20.71
C ALA A 93 -2.79 -7.22 20.03
N ASN A 94 -3.00 -7.10 18.71
CA ASN A 94 -3.74 -8.07 17.91
C ASN A 94 -2.90 -9.30 17.51
N GLY A 95 -1.64 -9.39 17.94
CA GLY A 95 -0.75 -10.51 17.62
C GLY A 95 -0.33 -10.60 16.16
N VAL A 96 -0.53 -9.53 15.37
CA VAL A 96 -0.10 -9.45 13.97
C VAL A 96 1.42 -9.39 13.89
N VAL A 97 2.04 -8.77 14.90
CA VAL A 97 3.48 -8.57 14.99
C VAL A 97 4.02 -9.18 16.28
N GLY A 98 5.00 -10.08 16.16
CA GLY A 98 5.60 -10.78 17.31
C GLY A 98 6.86 -10.13 17.86
N SER A 99 7.47 -9.18 17.14
CA SER A 99 8.75 -8.57 17.53
C SER A 99 8.77 -7.06 17.33
N ARG A 100 9.59 -6.36 18.12
CA ARG A 100 9.76 -4.90 18.00
C ARG A 100 10.35 -4.48 16.65
N ASP A 101 11.23 -5.30 16.08
CA ASP A 101 11.86 -5.00 14.78
C ASP A 101 10.84 -5.06 13.64
N GLN A 102 9.96 -6.08 13.65
CA GLN A 102 8.85 -6.16 12.69
C GLN A 102 7.88 -4.99 12.85
N ARG A 103 7.58 -4.56 14.09
CA ARG A 103 6.72 -3.39 14.35
C ARG A 103 7.35 -2.15 13.71
N ASN A 104 8.62 -1.90 13.99
CA ASN A 104 9.31 -0.71 13.49
C ASN A 104 9.40 -0.71 11.95
N GLY A 105 9.62 -1.87 11.33
CA GLY A 105 9.63 -1.99 9.87
C GLY A 105 8.28 -1.65 9.24
N ILE A 106 7.17 -2.14 9.80
CA ILE A 106 5.81 -1.85 9.32
C ILE A 106 5.46 -0.38 9.57
N VAL A 107 5.74 0.14 10.77
CA VAL A 107 5.44 1.54 11.10
C VAL A 107 6.18 2.51 10.16
N GLN A 108 7.42 2.20 9.78
CA GLN A 108 8.16 3.00 8.81
C GLN A 108 7.60 2.94 7.38
N SER A 109 6.85 1.88 7.03
CA SER A 109 6.24 1.76 5.71
C SER A 109 4.86 2.42 5.62
N ILE A 110 4.20 2.74 6.75
CA ILE A 110 2.88 3.40 6.77
C ILE A 110 2.85 4.70 5.96
N PRO A 111 3.77 5.67 6.14
CA PRO A 111 3.67 6.97 5.46
C PRO A 111 3.79 6.89 3.93
N THR A 112 4.45 5.85 3.40
CA THR A 112 4.66 5.68 1.95
C THR A 112 3.73 4.64 1.34
N GLY A 113 3.27 3.67 2.13
CA GLY A 113 2.42 2.57 1.72
C GLY A 113 0.93 2.85 1.88
N MET A 114 0.52 3.78 2.76
CA MET A 114 -0.88 4.10 3.01
C MET A 114 -1.36 5.27 2.14
N LYS A 115 -2.53 5.09 1.53
CA LYS A 115 -3.19 6.13 0.73
C LYS A 115 -4.68 6.17 1.01
N VAL A 116 -5.22 7.37 1.11
CA VAL A 116 -6.65 7.64 1.27
C VAL A 116 -7.11 8.37 0.02
N THR A 117 -8.12 7.84 -0.66
CA THR A 117 -8.65 8.40 -1.90
C THR A 117 -10.17 8.51 -1.81
N PRO A 118 -10.76 9.69 -2.07
CA PRO A 118 -12.22 9.82 -2.15
C PRO A 118 -12.74 9.14 -3.43
N GLY A 119 -13.75 8.29 -3.28
CA GLY A 119 -14.46 7.58 -4.35
C GLY A 119 -15.86 8.14 -4.59
N GLY A 120 -15.97 9.30 -5.23
CA GLY A 120 -17.26 9.97 -5.42
C GLY A 120 -17.65 10.86 -4.24
N SER A 121 -18.95 11.00 -3.94
CA SER A 121 -19.43 11.95 -2.93
C SER A 121 -19.40 11.42 -1.49
N HIS A 122 -19.60 10.10 -1.30
CA HIS A 122 -19.80 9.48 0.00
C HIS A 122 -18.90 8.27 0.27
N LEU A 123 -17.97 7.93 -0.62
CA LEU A 123 -17.09 6.79 -0.39
C LEU A 123 -15.66 7.27 -0.21
N ILE A 124 -14.96 6.69 0.74
CA ILE A 124 -13.51 6.82 0.90
C ILE A 124 -12.90 5.44 0.78
N THR A 125 -11.83 5.35 -0.01
CA THR A 125 -11.05 4.13 -0.14
C THR A 125 -9.70 4.33 0.54
N ILE A 126 -9.43 3.53 1.55
CA ILE A 126 -8.15 3.46 2.24
C ILE A 126 -7.41 2.23 1.70
N THR A 127 -6.19 2.44 1.24
CA THR A 127 -5.34 1.37 0.72
C THR A 127 -4.02 1.35 1.45
N PHE A 128 -3.50 0.16 1.71
CA PHE A 128 -2.16 -0.01 2.28
C PHE A 128 -1.45 -1.16 1.58
N SER A 129 -0.19 -0.94 1.21
CA SER A 129 0.62 -1.89 0.47
C SER A 129 1.87 -2.29 1.25
N ASP A 130 2.09 -3.59 1.40
CA ASP A 130 3.27 -4.14 2.08
C ASP A 130 3.70 -5.50 1.49
N ALA A 131 4.93 -5.93 1.77
CA ALA A 131 5.46 -7.23 1.32
C ALA A 131 4.81 -8.42 2.06
N SER A 132 4.19 -8.19 3.22
CA SER A 132 3.49 -9.20 4.00
C SER A 132 1.98 -9.02 3.91
N GLN A 133 1.27 -10.07 3.50
CA GLN A 133 -0.20 -10.06 3.45
C GLN A 133 -0.81 -9.83 4.84
N THR A 134 -0.25 -10.46 5.88
CA THR A 134 -0.77 -10.33 7.26
C THR A 134 -0.57 -8.92 7.79
N ALA A 135 0.58 -8.29 7.48
CA ALA A 135 0.83 -6.90 7.85
C ALA A 135 -0.09 -5.95 7.08
N ALA A 136 -0.29 -6.19 5.77
CA ALA A 136 -1.15 -5.35 4.94
C ALA A 136 -2.59 -5.30 5.47
N VAL A 137 -3.16 -6.46 5.78
CA VAL A 137 -4.52 -6.55 6.35
C VAL A 137 -4.56 -6.03 7.79
N GLY A 138 -3.55 -6.37 8.60
CA GLY A 138 -3.48 -5.95 10.00
C GLY A 138 -3.42 -4.43 10.16
N VAL A 139 -2.69 -3.73 9.29
CA VAL A 139 -2.60 -2.27 9.31
C VAL A 139 -3.96 -1.64 9.03
N ILE A 140 -4.70 -2.14 8.03
CA ILE A 140 -6.05 -1.63 7.73
C ILE A 140 -7.05 -1.92 8.85
N GLN A 141 -6.92 -3.05 9.54
CA GLN A 141 -7.78 -3.38 10.68
C GLN A 141 -7.44 -2.56 11.93
N ALA A 142 -6.18 -2.11 12.05
CA ALA A 142 -5.70 -1.32 13.18
C ALA A 142 -5.93 0.19 13.02
N ALA A 143 -5.98 0.67 11.77
CA ALA A 143 -6.27 2.07 11.42
C ALA A 143 -7.71 2.46 11.79
#